data_AF-A0A955EVY7-F1
#
_entry.id   AF-A0A955EVY7-F1
#
_cell.length_a   1.000
_cell.length_b   1.000
_cell.length_c   1.000
_cell.angle_alpha   90.00
_cell.angle_beta   90.00
_cell.angle_gamma   90.00
#
_symmetry.space_group_name_H-M   'P 1'
#
loop_
_entity.id
_entity.type
_entity.pdbx_description
1 polymer ?
#
loop_
_entity_poly.entity_id
_entity_poly.type
_entity_poly.pdbx_seq_one_letter_code
_entity_poly.pdbx_strand_id
1 'polypeptide(L)'
;MGHLLRHLPFSGSTRPDAPGRPCEVYQVDVVARSSGRVTCRFPAHDRTSFVIERDRLYWLDFDPGTQFCRGELVAIDLRAGQEMWRTPLAEPCAINHSLWLTEAWLEVQTGQVVVYVREQGRPSARVTFDAASGRRLAVRWFGS
;
A
#
# COMPACT_ATOMS: atom_id res chain seq x y z
N MET A 1 -10.46 -17.49 9.80
CA MET A 1 -11.16 -17.17 8.53
C MET A 1 -10.09 -16.78 7.50
N GLY A 2 -10.20 -17.21 6.25
CA GLY A 2 -9.20 -16.92 5.22
C GLY A 2 -9.75 -15.94 4.16
N HIS A 3 -8.87 -15.12 3.59
CA HIS A 3 -9.19 -14.22 2.48
C HIS A 3 -8.51 -14.71 1.19
N LEU A 4 -9.11 -14.41 0.03
CA LEU A 4 -8.55 -14.65 -1.30
C LEU A 4 -8.47 -13.31 -2.06
N LEU A 5 -7.42 -13.14 -2.87
CA LEU A 5 -7.25 -11.97 -3.72
C LEU A 5 -7.77 -12.26 -5.14
N ARG A 6 -8.47 -11.31 -5.72
CA ARG A 6 -8.85 -11.33 -7.15
C ARG A 6 -8.38 -10.04 -7.81
N HIS A 7 -7.68 -10.18 -8.94
CA HIS A 7 -7.26 -9.06 -9.78
C HIS A 7 -8.28 -8.88 -10.90
N LEU A 8 -8.85 -7.69 -11.01
CA LEU A 8 -9.71 -7.29 -12.11
C LEU A 8 -9.06 -6.12 -12.85
N PRO A 9 -9.09 -6.09 -14.19
CA PRO A 9 -8.63 -4.91 -14.93
C PRO A 9 -9.46 -3.69 -14.51
N PHE A 10 -8.80 -2.59 -14.18
CA PHE A 10 -9.48 -1.33 -13.85
C PHE A 10 -9.84 -0.61 -15.16
N SER A 11 -11.10 -0.18 -15.33
CA SER A 11 -11.52 0.53 -16.55
C SER A 11 -11.28 2.06 -16.49
N GLY A 12 -10.37 2.52 -15.63
CA GLY A 12 -10.00 3.93 -15.51
C GLY A 12 -8.80 4.29 -16.38
N SER A 13 -8.82 5.51 -16.92
CA SER A 13 -7.80 6.09 -17.81
C SER A 13 -6.36 5.78 -17.38
N THR A 14 -5.61 5.13 -18.28
CA THR A 14 -4.15 5.09 -18.24
C THR A 14 -3.62 6.49 -18.56
N ARG A 15 -3.28 7.29 -17.55
CA ARG A 15 -2.53 8.53 -17.79
C ARG A 15 -1.06 8.19 -17.98
N PRO A 16 -0.42 8.63 -19.09
CA PRO A 16 1.00 8.43 -19.28
C PRO A 16 1.78 9.52 -18.53
N ASP A 17 2.41 9.15 -17.41
CA ASP A 17 3.35 10.03 -16.71
C ASP A 17 4.79 9.70 -17.16
N ALA A 18 5.34 10.51 -18.07
CA ALA A 18 6.76 10.53 -18.51
C ALA A 18 7.32 9.21 -19.13
N PRO A 19 8.47 9.24 -19.84
CA PRO A 19 8.77 8.19 -20.83
C PRO A 19 9.29 6.91 -20.15
N GLY A 20 8.46 5.86 -20.14
CA GLY A 20 8.92 4.51 -19.81
C GLY A 20 7.85 3.60 -19.23
N ARG A 21 6.94 3.13 -20.09
CA ARG A 21 5.75 2.27 -19.83
C ARG A 21 4.60 2.92 -19.05
N PRO A 22 3.34 2.70 -19.44
CA PRO A 22 2.21 3.02 -18.58
C PRO A 22 2.25 2.09 -17.34
N CYS A 23 2.10 2.64 -16.13
CA CYS A 23 1.74 1.84 -14.97
C CYS A 23 0.32 1.31 -15.23
N GLU A 24 0.19 0.00 -15.42
CA GLU A 24 -1.14 -0.60 -15.56
C GLU A 24 -1.82 -0.56 -14.19
N VAL A 25 -2.97 0.10 -14.15
CA VAL A 25 -3.79 0.20 -12.95
C VAL A 25 -4.80 -0.94 -12.98
N TYR A 26 -4.91 -1.63 -11.85
CA TYR A 26 -5.85 -2.72 -11.64
C TYR A 26 -6.73 -2.41 -10.43
N GLN A 27 -7.85 -3.12 -10.36
CA GLN A 27 -8.65 -3.16 -9.16
C GLN A 27 -8.36 -4.46 -8.42
N VAL A 28 -8.06 -4.35 -7.14
CA VAL A 28 -7.87 -5.50 -6.26
C VAL A 28 -9.13 -5.66 -5.41
N ASP A 29 -9.74 -6.83 -5.53
CA ASP A 29 -10.86 -7.25 -4.68
C ASP A 29 -10.34 -8.22 -3.62
N VAL A 30 -10.54 -7.89 -2.35
CA VAL A 30 -10.30 -8.79 -1.21
C VAL A 30 -11.60 -9.54 -0.91
N VAL A 31 -11.60 -10.84 -1.11
CA VAL A 31 -12.80 -11.68 -1.00
C VAL A 31 -12.75 -12.55 0.25
N ALA A 32 -13.81 -12.51 1.06
CA ALA A 32 -13.98 -13.45 2.16
C ALA A 32 -14.19 -14.87 1.63
N ARG A 33 -13.29 -15.80 1.95
CA ARG A 33 -13.36 -17.17 1.41
C ARG A 33 -14.66 -17.88 1.80
N SER A 34 -15.17 -17.64 3.01
CA SER A 34 -16.35 -18.34 3.55
C SER A 34 -17.65 -17.99 2.84
N SER A 35 -17.79 -16.78 2.29
CA SER A 35 -19.03 -16.32 1.66
C SER A 35 -18.88 -15.92 0.20
N GLY A 36 -17.65 -15.81 -0.33
CA GLY A 36 -17.38 -15.26 -1.65
C GLY A 36 -17.65 -13.76 -1.78
N ARG A 37 -17.97 -13.07 -0.67
CA ARG A 37 -18.27 -11.63 -0.65
C ARG A 37 -16.99 -10.80 -0.76
N VAL A 38 -17.00 -9.77 -1.59
CA VAL A 38 -15.97 -8.72 -1.60
C VAL A 38 -16.06 -7.94 -0.28
N THR A 39 -14.99 -7.99 0.51
CA THR A 39 -14.84 -7.29 1.80
C THR A 39 -14.19 -5.93 1.66
N CYS A 40 -13.29 -5.78 0.69
CA CYS A 40 -12.60 -4.54 0.40
C CYS A 40 -12.27 -4.51 -1.10
N ARG A 41 -12.21 -3.30 -1.65
CA ARG A 41 -11.85 -3.03 -3.03
C ARG A 41 -10.96 -1.80 -3.06
N PHE A 42 -9.87 -1.87 -3.80
CA PHE A 42 -8.95 -0.76 -3.92
C PHE A 42 -8.23 -0.71 -5.28
N PRO A 43 -7.88 0.50 -5.78
CA PRO A 43 -7.03 0.65 -6.95
C PRO A 43 -5.59 0.25 -6.62
N ALA A 44 -4.89 -0.40 -7.53
CA ALA A 44 -3.51 -0.83 -7.34
C ALA A 44 -2.77 -0.81 -8.68
N HIS A 45 -1.45 -0.96 -8.64
CA HIS A 45 -0.62 -1.27 -9.80
C HIS A 45 0.32 -2.44 -9.45
N ASP A 46 1.14 -2.84 -10.40
CA ASP A 46 2.11 -3.95 -10.31
C ASP A 46 3.07 -3.90 -9.11
N ARG A 47 3.28 -2.72 -8.51
CA ARG A 47 4.16 -2.52 -7.34
C ARG A 47 3.42 -2.11 -6.07
N THR A 48 2.08 -2.07 -6.07
CA THR A 48 1.33 -1.81 -4.85
C THR A 48 1.59 -2.93 -3.83
N SER A 49 2.19 -2.59 -2.69
CA SER A 49 2.42 -3.54 -1.61
C SER A 49 1.24 -3.56 -0.64
N PHE A 50 0.82 -4.75 -0.24
CA PHE A 50 -0.19 -4.98 0.77
C PHE A 50 0.13 -6.25 1.58
N VAL A 51 -0.35 -6.31 2.82
CA VAL A 51 -0.30 -7.48 3.69
C VAL A 51 -1.65 -7.66 4.35
N ILE A 52 -2.12 -8.91 4.43
CA ILE A 52 -3.27 -9.28 5.25
C ILE A 52 -2.75 -9.99 6.50
N GLU A 53 -3.02 -9.43 7.68
CA GLU A 53 -2.77 -10.08 8.96
C GLU A 53 -4.10 -10.26 9.70
N ARG A 54 -4.48 -11.52 9.96
CA ARG A 54 -5.78 -11.88 10.56
C ARG A 54 -6.95 -11.26 9.76
N ASP A 55 -7.68 -10.34 10.37
CA ASP A 55 -8.85 -9.66 9.82
C ASP A 55 -8.53 -8.22 9.40
N ARG A 56 -7.25 -7.90 9.16
CA ARG A 56 -6.81 -6.57 8.75
C ARG A 56 -6.04 -6.63 7.45
N LEU A 57 -6.35 -5.70 6.55
CA LEU A 57 -5.54 -5.39 5.38
C LEU A 57 -4.72 -4.15 5.69
N TYR A 58 -3.42 -4.22 5.48
CA TYR A 58 -2.51 -3.09 5.43
C TYR A 58 -2.06 -2.94 3.98
N TRP A 59 -2.14 -1.74 3.43
CA TRP A 59 -1.74 -1.50 2.04
C TRP A 59 -1.17 -0.10 1.86
N LEU A 60 -0.23 0.01 0.93
CA LEU A 60 0.32 1.29 0.49
C LEU A 60 -0.60 1.86 -0.57
N ASP A 61 -1.23 2.99 -0.24
CA ASP A 61 -2.19 3.62 -1.11
C ASP A 61 -1.55 4.10 -2.41
N PHE A 62 -2.29 3.89 -3.49
CA PHE A 62 -1.97 4.32 -4.83
C PHE A 62 -3.14 5.15 -5.34
N ASP A 63 -2.91 6.44 -5.58
CA ASP A 63 -3.89 7.34 -6.18
C ASP A 63 -3.50 7.64 -7.65
N PRO A 64 -4.16 7.00 -8.63
CA PRO A 64 -3.90 7.25 -10.06
C PRO A 64 -4.31 8.66 -10.51
N GLY A 65 -5.07 9.39 -9.70
CA GLY A 65 -5.46 10.78 -9.96
C GLY A 65 -4.34 11.78 -9.71
N THR A 66 -3.26 11.36 -9.05
CA THR A 66 -2.14 12.21 -8.65
C THR A 66 -0.84 11.75 -9.30
N GLN A 67 -0.02 12.70 -9.79
CA GLN A 67 1.36 12.42 -10.26
C GLN A 67 2.30 11.93 -9.14
N PHE A 68 1.80 11.93 -7.91
CA PHE A 68 2.51 11.56 -6.70
C PHE A 68 1.56 10.71 -5.87
N CYS A 69 1.76 9.40 -5.84
CA CYS A 69 1.17 8.60 -4.78
C CYS A 69 1.52 9.27 -3.44
N ARG A 70 0.51 9.58 -2.63
CA ARG A 70 0.71 10.31 -1.36
C ARG A 70 1.56 9.51 -0.36
N GLY A 71 1.86 8.25 -0.67
CA GLY A 71 2.64 7.35 0.15
C GLY A 71 1.96 7.22 1.50
N GLU A 72 0.71 6.76 1.50
CA GLU A 72 -0.06 6.57 2.72
C GLU A 72 -0.11 5.08 3.04
N LEU A 73 0.08 4.73 4.30
CA LEU A 73 -0.25 3.41 4.81
C LEU A 73 -1.68 3.46 5.32
N VAL A 74 -2.53 2.59 4.80
CA VAL A 74 -3.92 2.48 5.26
C VAL A 74 -4.20 1.08 5.79
N ALA A 75 -5.02 1.03 6.84
CA ALA A 75 -5.49 -0.20 7.45
C ALA A 75 -7.01 -0.33 7.31
N ILE A 76 -7.47 -1.49 6.86
CA ILE A 76 -8.89 -1.82 6.70
C ILE A 76 -9.23 -3.00 7.62
N ASP A 77 -10.33 -2.89 8.35
CA ASP A 77 -10.98 -4.03 9.01
C ASP A 77 -11.73 -4.84 7.95
N LEU A 78 -11.29 -6.07 7.68
CA LEU A 78 -11.88 -6.94 6.66
C LEU A 78 -13.20 -7.60 7.08
N ARG A 79 -13.55 -7.57 8.38
CA ARG A 79 -14.88 -8.01 8.84
C ARG A 79 -15.92 -6.96 8.49
N ALA A 80 -15.64 -5.71 8.84
CA ALA A 80 -16.52 -4.57 8.61
C ALA A 80 -16.43 -4.03 7.17
N GLY A 81 -15.29 -4.23 6.50
CA GLY A 81 -14.97 -3.58 5.22
C GLY A 81 -14.73 -2.09 5.36
N GLN A 82 -14.25 -1.63 6.53
CA GLN A 82 -14.11 -0.22 6.87
C GLN A 82 -12.65 0.16 7.12
N GLU A 83 -12.29 1.37 6.69
CA GLU A 83 -10.99 1.96 7.04
C GLU A 83 -10.91 2.16 8.56
N MET A 84 -9.86 1.61 9.16
CA MET A 84 -9.55 1.80 10.57
C MET A 84 -8.74 3.08 10.76
N TRP A 85 -7.72 3.27 9.92
CA TRP A 85 -6.85 4.43 9.91
C TRP A 85 -6.09 4.53 8.59
N ARG A 86 -5.60 5.74 8.34
CA ARG A 86 -4.75 6.11 7.21
C ARG A 86 -3.69 7.07 7.73
N THR A 87 -2.44 6.82 7.39
CA THR A 87 -1.33 7.63 7.88
C THR A 87 -0.33 7.86 6.77
N PRO A 88 0.02 9.12 6.48
CA PRO A 88 1.11 9.44 5.56
C PRO A 88 2.42 8.80 6.03
N LEU A 89 3.24 8.31 5.10
CA LEU A 89 4.62 7.89 5.40
C LEU A 89 5.49 9.12 5.80
N ALA A 90 5.06 10.34 5.43
CA ALA A 90 5.54 11.70 5.71
C ALA A 90 6.98 12.06 5.32
N GLU A 91 7.18 13.34 5.03
CA GLU A 91 8.45 13.97 4.65
C GLU A 91 9.61 13.68 5.64
N PRO A 92 10.84 13.46 5.14
CA PRO A 92 11.28 13.53 3.74
C PRO A 92 10.95 12.26 2.94
N CYS A 93 10.07 11.37 3.44
CA CYS A 93 9.51 10.28 2.64
C CYS A 93 8.48 10.85 1.65
N ALA A 94 8.88 11.78 0.78
CA ALA A 94 8.24 11.90 -0.53
C ALA A 94 8.62 10.65 -1.32
N ILE A 95 8.22 9.48 -0.79
CA ILE A 95 8.23 8.20 -1.48
C ILE A 95 7.23 8.42 -2.58
N ASN A 96 7.74 8.90 -3.70
CA ASN A 96 6.98 8.95 -4.91
C ASN A 96 6.84 7.49 -5.34
N HIS A 97 5.84 6.81 -4.77
CA HIS A 97 5.50 5.40 -5.00
C HIS A 97 5.01 5.16 -6.45
N SER A 98 5.26 6.13 -7.33
CA SER A 98 4.93 6.15 -8.75
C SER A 98 6.11 6.57 -9.63
N LEU A 99 7.24 7.03 -9.08
CA LEU A 99 8.49 7.12 -9.85
C LEU A 99 9.14 5.74 -9.82
N TRP A 100 9.42 5.21 -11.01
CA TRP A 100 10.04 3.89 -11.31
C TRP A 100 11.21 3.45 -10.44
N LEU A 101 11.81 4.39 -9.72
CA LEU A 101 13.01 4.21 -8.91
C LEU A 101 12.70 3.89 -7.45
N THR A 102 11.46 4.08 -6.98
CA THR A 102 11.09 3.82 -5.59
C THR A 102 10.33 2.52 -5.47
N GLU A 103 10.81 1.62 -4.61
CA GLU A 103 10.15 0.37 -4.25
C GLU A 103 9.81 0.42 -2.76
N ALA A 104 8.61 -0.01 -2.39
CA ALA A 104 8.23 -0.13 -1.00
C ALA A 104 7.58 -1.49 -0.74
N TRP A 105 7.85 -2.06 0.43
CA TRP A 105 7.17 -3.28 0.87
C TRP A 105 6.81 -3.22 2.35
N LEU A 106 5.78 -3.99 2.69
CA LEU A 106 5.20 -4.07 4.02
C LEU A 106 5.57 -5.38 4.71
N GLU A 107 5.77 -5.29 6.01
CA GLU A 107 5.86 -6.43 6.91
C GLU A 107 5.01 -6.13 8.15
N VAL A 108 4.33 -7.15 8.66
CA VAL A 108 3.61 -7.04 9.93
C VAL A 108 4.35 -7.86 10.97
N GLN A 109 4.72 -7.19 12.06
CA GLN A 109 5.36 -7.75 13.25
C GLN A 109 4.39 -7.62 14.41
N THR A 110 4.66 -8.26 15.56
CA THR A 110 3.73 -8.27 16.70
C THR A 110 3.33 -6.86 17.14
N GLY A 111 2.12 -6.43 16.75
CA GLY A 111 1.58 -5.11 17.05
C GLY A 111 2.12 -3.96 16.19
N GLN A 112 2.92 -4.24 15.15
CA GLN A 112 3.58 -3.22 14.34
C GLN A 112 3.45 -3.50 12.85
N VAL A 113 3.36 -2.43 12.06
CA VAL A 113 3.50 -2.49 10.60
C VAL A 113 4.78 -1.76 10.22
N VAL A 114 5.66 -2.45 9.51
CA VAL A 114 6.94 -1.91 9.06
C VAL A 114 6.88 -1.71 7.56
N VAL A 115 7.19 -0.49 7.13
CA VAL A 115 7.33 -0.12 5.73
C VAL A 115 8.80 0.05 5.45
N TYR A 116 9.30 -0.69 4.48
CA TYR A 116 10.66 -0.55 3.98
C TYR A 116 10.62 0.10 2.61
N VAL A 117 11.58 0.98 2.37
CA VAL A 117 11.68 1.77 1.16
C VAL A 117 13.05 1.57 0.57
N ARG A 118 13.09 1.32 -0.74
CA ARG A 118 14.29 1.36 -1.55
C ARG A 118 14.16 2.41 -2.63
N GLU A 119 15.26 3.07 -2.92
CA GLU A 119 15.42 3.95 -4.07
C GLU A 119 16.57 3.42 -4.91
N GLN A 120 16.31 3.15 -6.19
CA GLN A 120 17.29 2.58 -7.13
C GLN A 120 17.96 1.29 -6.59
N GLY A 121 17.18 0.44 -5.91
CA GLY A 121 17.65 -0.80 -5.31
C GLY A 121 18.41 -0.65 -3.98
N ARG A 122 18.63 0.59 -3.50
CA ARG A 122 19.32 0.87 -2.22
C ARG A 122 18.31 1.14 -1.11
N PRO A 123 18.50 0.63 0.12
CA PRO A 123 17.66 1.00 1.26
C PRO A 123 17.67 2.52 1.48
N SER A 124 16.50 3.14 1.48
CA SER A 124 16.32 4.59 1.70
C SER A 124 15.77 4.84 3.11
N ALA A 125 14.68 4.15 3.47
CA ALA A 125 14.03 4.32 4.76
C ALA A 125 13.40 3.03 5.31
N ARG A 126 13.23 3.01 6.63
CA ARG A 126 12.37 2.08 7.36
C ARG A 126 11.45 2.89 8.27
N VAL A 127 10.14 2.75 8.09
CA VAL A 127 9.12 3.42 8.90
C VAL A 127 8.32 2.36 9.66
N THR A 128 8.17 2.55 10.97
CA THR A 128 7.41 1.63 11.84
C THR A 128 6.16 2.32 12.35
N PHE A 129 5.03 1.64 12.27
CA PHE A 129 3.72 2.10 12.72
C PHE A 129 3.15 1.14 13.76
N ASP A 130 2.38 1.68 14.70
CA ASP A 130 1.53 0.90 15.58
C ASP A 130 0.37 0.31 14.77
N ALA A 131 0.23 -1.02 14.79
CA ALA A 131 -0.72 -1.70 13.93
C ALA A 131 -2.19 -1.46 14.29
N ALA A 132 -2.46 -1.01 15.52
CA ALA A 132 -3.82 -0.74 16.00
C ALA A 132 -4.28 0.68 15.67
N SER A 133 -3.39 1.66 15.80
CA SER A 133 -3.74 3.09 15.71
C SER A 133 -3.22 3.79 14.46
N GLY A 134 -2.30 3.19 13.71
CA GLY A 134 -1.59 3.86 12.62
C GLY A 134 -0.59 4.89 13.11
N ARG A 135 -0.40 5.05 14.43
CA ARG A 135 0.56 5.99 14.98
C ARG A 135 1.97 5.58 14.57
N ARG A 136 2.71 6.50 13.98
CA ARG A 136 4.13 6.28 13.68
C ARG A 136 4.93 6.11 14.97
N LEU A 137 5.70 5.04 15.05
CA LEU A 137 6.54 4.69 16.18
C LEU A 137 8.01 5.08 15.94
N ALA A 138 8.51 4.89 14.73
CA ALA A 138 9.90 5.17 14.39
C ALA A 138 10.08 5.44 12.90
N VAL A 139 11.11 6.24 12.57
CA VAL A 139 11.65 6.39 11.22
C VAL A 139 13.16 6.19 11.32
N ARG A 140 13.72 5.34 10.44
CA ARG A 140 15.15 5.20 10.25
C ARG A 140 15.51 5.49 8.81
N TRP A 141 16.36 6.48 8.64
CA TRP A 141 16.96 6.85 7.36
C TRP A 141 18.28 6.12 7.17
N PHE A 142 18.54 5.65 5.96
CA PHE A 142 19.78 4.96 5.63
C PHE A 142 20.81 5.84 4.89
N GLY A 143 20.41 7.06 4.51
CA GLY A 143 21.28 8.03 3.82
C GLY A 143 21.48 7.69 2.33
N SER A 144 21.60 8.74 1.51
CA SER A 144 21.92 8.67 0.08
C SER A 144 23.38 8.34 -0.17
#